data_AF-A0A1J0VRU6-F1
#
_entry.id   AF-A0A1J0VRU6-F1
#
_cell.length_a   1.000
_cell.length_b   1.000
_cell.length_c   1.000
_cell.angle_alpha   90.00
_cell.angle_beta   90.00
_cell.angle_gamma   90.00
#
_symmetry.space_group_name_H-M   'P 1'
#
loop_
_entity.id
_entity.type
_entity.pdbx_description
1 polymer ?
#
loop_
_entity_poly.entity_id
_entity_poly.type
_entity_poly.pdbx_seq_one_letter_code
_entity_poly.pdbx_strand_id
1 'polypeptide(L)'
;MAFADARAHRVLLAALVVTWLVACAPDTETARPDTDIEIPPDAVLTGQVSAVGPTDLAVDIGLARPVAVALAGIAVVDCGAGGATAYATGLTELAPVGAVVTLVRSNAHTEPDHDLTAFVHAAGQDRLAETSVNEVLVRTGRARLNPPVDHSATAASARDQVAADTARLPEPDHDYRSVLAAAEDEAWQARLGPIGACATRQDTLDRDRDPAPTAQPTAPATETPALPRIEITVQRPDVEITLPRSPRPRPCELVDRC
;
A
#
# COMPACT_ATOMS: atom_id res chain seq x y z
N MET A 1 -15.50 -3.86 88.50
CA MET A 1 -16.66 -3.02 88.15
C MET A 1 -17.56 -3.81 87.21
N ALA A 2 -18.86 -3.70 87.44
CA ALA A 2 -19.90 -4.63 87.04
C ALA A 2 -20.44 -4.43 85.61
N PHE A 3 -21.25 -5.41 85.21
CA PHE A 3 -21.98 -5.66 83.98
C PHE A 3 -22.99 -4.60 83.52
N ALA A 4 -23.30 -4.72 82.21
CA ALA A 4 -24.59 -4.49 81.53
C ALA A 4 -24.97 -3.05 81.14
N ASP A 5 -25.21 -2.83 79.84
CA ASP A 5 -26.61 -2.77 79.40
C ASP A 5 -26.78 -3.07 77.90
N ALA A 6 -27.90 -3.71 77.59
CA ALA A 6 -28.32 -4.17 76.27
C ALA A 6 -29.47 -3.29 75.74
N ARG A 7 -29.65 -3.25 74.41
CA ARG A 7 -30.90 -3.08 73.62
C ARG A 7 -30.58 -2.31 72.33
N ALA A 8 -30.53 -2.93 71.15
CA ALA A 8 -31.66 -3.43 70.34
C ALA A 8 -32.55 -2.32 69.74
N HIS A 9 -32.33 -1.97 68.47
CA HIS A 9 -33.31 -1.51 67.48
C HIS A 9 -32.69 -1.70 66.08
N ARG A 10 -33.02 -2.75 65.31
CA ARG A 10 -34.09 -2.82 64.29
C ARG A 10 -34.14 -1.63 63.33
N VAL A 11 -33.52 -1.76 62.14
CA VAL A 11 -33.99 -1.32 60.79
C VAL A 11 -33.19 -2.16 59.77
N LEU A 12 -33.63 -3.33 59.31
CA LEU A 12 -34.50 -3.64 58.16
C LEU A 12 -34.25 -2.84 56.85
N LEU A 13 -33.58 -3.54 55.91
CA LEU A 13 -33.80 -3.59 54.45
C LEU A 13 -33.73 -2.30 53.61
N ALA A 14 -32.67 -2.22 52.79
CA ALA A 14 -32.78 -1.86 51.38
C ALA A 14 -31.70 -2.62 50.59
N ALA A 15 -32.05 -3.80 50.08
CA ALA A 15 -31.27 -4.49 49.07
C ALA A 15 -31.39 -3.67 47.77
N LEU A 16 -30.34 -2.92 47.45
CA LEU A 16 -30.26 -2.15 46.22
C LEU A 16 -29.86 -3.13 45.11
N VAL A 17 -30.88 -3.59 44.39
CA VAL A 17 -30.77 -4.33 43.14
C VAL A 17 -29.98 -3.44 42.17
N VAL A 18 -28.71 -3.78 41.96
CA VAL A 18 -27.91 -3.25 40.84
C VAL A 18 -28.43 -3.95 39.59
N THR A 19 -29.49 -3.39 39.01
CA THR A 19 -29.96 -3.75 37.68
C THR A 19 -28.87 -3.36 36.69
N TRP A 20 -28.25 -4.39 36.12
CA TRP A 20 -27.47 -4.35 34.90
C TRP A 20 -28.32 -3.78 33.77
N LEU A 21 -28.25 -2.47 33.59
CA LEU A 21 -28.56 -1.83 32.32
C LEU A 21 -27.24 -1.70 31.57
N VAL A 22 -26.81 -2.80 30.96
CA VAL A 22 -26.02 -2.73 29.72
C VAL A 22 -26.96 -2.14 28.70
N ALA A 23 -27.10 -0.82 28.73
CA ALA A 23 -27.61 -0.09 27.59
C ALA A 23 -26.58 -0.31 26.49
N CYS A 24 -26.92 -1.15 25.51
CA CYS A 24 -26.37 -0.97 24.17
C CYS A 24 -26.63 0.49 23.83
N ALA A 25 -25.60 1.33 23.95
CA ALA A 25 -25.61 2.58 23.24
C ALA A 25 -25.87 2.18 21.77
N PRO A 26 -26.90 2.74 21.11
CA PRO A 26 -27.00 2.55 19.67
C PRO A 26 -25.65 2.98 19.09
N ASP A 27 -25.19 2.25 18.08
CA ASP A 27 -24.10 2.71 17.24
C ASP A 27 -24.51 4.10 16.73
N THR A 28 -24.13 5.14 17.45
CA THR A 28 -24.14 6.50 16.95
C THR A 28 -23.07 6.47 15.89
N GLU A 29 -23.52 6.12 14.69
CA GLU A 29 -22.95 6.53 13.43
C GLU A 29 -22.47 7.96 13.66
N THR A 30 -21.17 8.07 13.91
CA THR A 30 -20.56 9.33 14.28
C THR A 30 -20.50 10.07 12.97
N ALA A 31 -21.60 10.76 12.65
CA ALA A 31 -21.68 11.61 11.47
C ALA A 31 -20.45 12.50 11.52
N ARG A 32 -19.56 12.30 10.53
CA ARG A 32 -18.40 13.15 10.32
C ARG A 32 -18.94 14.59 10.34
N PRO A 33 -18.44 15.50 11.18
CA PRO A 33 -18.99 16.85 11.25
C PRO A 33 -18.98 17.46 9.85
N ASP A 34 -20.18 17.79 9.35
CA ASP A 34 -20.51 18.28 7.99
C ASP A 34 -19.91 19.66 7.65
N THR A 35 -19.04 20.18 8.51
CA THR A 35 -18.34 21.42 8.28
C THR A 35 -17.11 21.15 7.44
N ASP A 36 -17.19 21.51 6.16
CA ASP A 36 -16.05 21.67 5.27
C ASP A 36 -14.99 22.50 6.00
N ILE A 37 -13.80 21.94 6.18
CA ILE A 37 -12.68 22.69 6.76
C ILE A 37 -12.00 23.45 5.62
N GLU A 38 -11.76 24.73 5.83
CA GLU A 38 -10.96 25.50 4.89
C GLU A 38 -9.49 25.36 5.29
N ILE A 39 -8.74 24.58 4.51
CA ILE A 39 -7.31 24.43 4.69
C ILE A 39 -6.62 25.65 4.07
N PRO A 40 -5.69 26.33 4.78
CA PRO A 40 -4.96 27.46 4.21
C PRO A 40 -4.30 27.09 2.87
N PRO A 41 -4.35 27.99 1.87
CA PRO A 41 -3.85 27.70 0.51
C PRO A 41 -2.31 27.69 0.43
N ASP A 42 -1.61 27.83 1.55
CA ASP A 42 -0.15 27.83 1.61
C ASP A 42 0.41 26.53 1.01
N ALA A 43 1.49 26.67 0.24
CA ALA A 43 2.20 25.56 -0.39
C ALA A 43 2.90 24.68 0.66
N VAL A 44 3.22 25.25 1.82
CA VAL A 44 3.89 24.59 2.92
C VAL A 44 3.11 24.86 4.21
N LEU A 45 2.75 23.78 4.90
CA LEU A 45 2.06 23.82 6.19
C LEU A 45 2.94 23.12 7.23
N THR A 46 2.91 23.58 8.47
CA THR A 46 3.58 22.90 9.59
C THR A 46 2.54 22.53 10.62
N GLY A 47 2.68 21.35 11.21
CA GLY A 47 1.76 20.86 12.22
C GLY A 47 2.34 19.76 13.07
N GLN A 48 1.51 19.19 13.94
CA GLN A 48 1.86 18.07 14.79
C GLN A 48 1.00 16.85 14.43
N VAL A 49 1.61 15.67 14.31
CA VAL A 49 0.88 14.43 14.07
C VAL A 49 0.00 14.12 15.28
N SER A 50 -1.32 14.08 15.10
CA SER A 50 -2.29 13.76 16.15
C SER A 50 -2.72 12.29 16.12
N ALA A 51 -2.70 11.66 14.95
CA ALA A 51 -2.94 10.22 14.78
C ALA A 51 -2.24 9.69 13.53
N VAL A 52 -1.95 8.39 13.52
CA VAL A 52 -1.37 7.68 12.37
C VAL A 52 -2.34 6.59 11.95
N GLY A 53 -2.87 6.70 10.74
CA GLY A 53 -3.73 5.70 10.14
C GLY A 53 -2.92 4.63 9.39
N PRO A 54 -3.60 3.65 8.77
CA PRO A 54 -2.92 2.61 8.00
C PRO A 54 -2.30 3.13 6.70
N THR A 55 -2.82 4.24 6.15
CA THR A 55 -2.39 4.81 4.85
C THR A 55 -2.13 6.31 4.90
N ASP A 56 -2.53 6.98 5.98
CA ASP A 56 -2.62 8.43 6.11
C ASP A 56 -2.17 8.92 7.51
N LEU A 57 -1.98 10.23 7.62
CA LEU A 57 -1.67 10.92 8.87
C LEU A 57 -2.80 11.90 9.22
N ALA A 58 -3.21 11.95 10.47
CA ALA A 58 -3.96 13.09 10.98
C ALA A 58 -2.98 14.12 11.55
N VAL A 59 -3.00 15.34 11.02
CA VAL A 59 -2.07 16.42 11.42
C VAL A 59 -2.85 17.61 11.94
N ASP A 60 -2.54 18.03 13.16
CA ASP A 60 -3.03 19.28 13.73
C ASP A 60 -2.18 20.46 13.22
N ILE A 61 -2.80 21.32 12.43
CA ILE A 61 -2.21 22.55 11.88
C ILE A 61 -2.86 23.82 12.50
N GLY A 62 -3.52 23.70 13.65
CA GLY A 62 -4.19 24.81 14.34
C GLY A 62 -5.60 25.11 13.82
N LEU A 63 -6.23 24.17 13.11
CA LEU A 63 -7.62 24.27 12.67
C LEU A 63 -8.59 23.65 13.69
N ALA A 64 -9.89 23.74 13.41
CA ALA A 64 -10.94 23.20 14.28
C ALA A 64 -10.90 21.67 14.46
N ARG A 65 -10.27 20.94 13.52
CA ARG A 65 -9.98 19.51 13.60
C ARG A 65 -8.66 19.18 12.90
N PRO A 66 -8.02 18.05 13.21
CA PRO A 66 -6.89 17.55 12.44
C PRO A 66 -7.26 17.32 10.96
N VAL A 67 -6.28 17.57 10.11
CA VAL A 67 -6.34 17.36 8.66
C VAL A 67 -5.89 15.93 8.36
N ALA A 68 -6.70 15.15 7.64
CA ALA A 68 -6.31 13.84 7.11
C ALA A 68 -5.41 14.02 5.87
N VAL A 69 -4.17 13.56 5.95
CA VAL A 69 -3.11 13.77 4.96
C VAL A 69 -2.73 12.44 4.30
N ALA A 70 -3.01 12.33 2.99
CA ALA A 70 -2.46 11.30 2.13
C ALA A 70 -1.02 11.63 1.74
N LEU A 71 -0.14 10.62 1.72
CA LEU A 71 1.25 10.79 1.29
C LEU A 71 1.33 10.85 -0.24
N ALA A 72 1.76 11.98 -0.77
CA ALA A 72 1.85 12.24 -2.20
C ALA A 72 2.85 11.33 -2.94
N GLY A 73 2.52 10.97 -4.18
CA GLY A 73 3.41 10.30 -5.11
C GLY A 73 3.77 8.85 -4.76
N ILE A 74 3.18 8.28 -3.71
CA ILE A 74 3.46 6.91 -3.26
C ILE A 74 2.17 6.13 -3.00
N ALA A 75 2.28 4.80 -2.98
CA ALA A 75 1.21 3.89 -2.65
C ALA A 75 1.73 2.71 -1.81
N VAL A 76 0.81 2.00 -1.18
CA VAL A 76 1.09 0.73 -0.50
C VAL A 76 1.60 -0.30 -1.52
N VAL A 77 2.60 -1.08 -1.13
CA VAL A 77 3.13 -2.15 -1.97
C VAL A 77 2.22 -3.38 -1.92
N ASP A 78 1.53 -3.70 -3.02
CA ASP A 78 0.67 -4.90 -3.12
C ASP A 78 1.36 -6.07 -3.84
N CYS A 79 2.52 -6.47 -3.32
CA CYS A 79 3.33 -7.55 -3.89
C CYS A 79 3.10 -8.91 -3.21
N GLY A 80 2.30 -8.97 -2.16
CA GLY A 80 2.06 -10.14 -1.35
C GLY A 80 1.52 -9.79 0.04
N ALA A 81 1.47 -10.78 0.93
CA ALA A 81 1.00 -10.56 2.29
C ALA A 81 1.91 -9.58 3.05
N GLY A 82 1.32 -8.65 3.80
CA GLY A 82 2.02 -7.77 4.72
C GLY A 82 2.45 -6.41 4.17
N GLY A 83 2.17 -6.09 2.91
CA GLY A 83 2.47 -4.77 2.32
C GLY A 83 1.86 -3.61 3.10
N ALA A 84 0.53 -3.65 3.33
CA ALA A 84 -0.18 -2.65 4.12
C ALA A 84 0.34 -2.55 5.57
N THR A 85 0.67 -3.68 6.19
CA THR A 85 1.22 -3.69 7.56
C THR A 85 2.61 -3.06 7.62
N ALA A 86 3.47 -3.33 6.64
CA ALA A 86 4.81 -2.74 6.56
C ALA A 86 4.75 -1.23 6.29
N TYR A 87 3.81 -0.80 5.43
CA TYR A 87 3.54 0.62 5.18
C TYR A 87 3.09 1.32 6.47
N ALA A 88 2.04 0.81 7.14
CA ALA A 88 1.50 1.39 8.37
C ALA A 88 2.53 1.43 9.52
N THR A 89 3.31 0.36 9.68
CA THR A 89 4.42 0.31 10.65
C THR A 89 5.45 1.39 10.34
N GLY A 90 5.86 1.51 9.07
CA GLY A 90 6.82 2.51 8.66
C GLY A 90 6.32 3.94 8.87
N LEU A 91 5.05 4.19 8.58
CA LEU A 91 4.44 5.50 8.81
C LEU A 91 4.44 5.87 10.29
N THR A 92 4.12 4.90 11.16
CA THR A 92 4.17 5.07 12.63
C THR A 92 5.58 5.33 13.14
N GLU A 93 6.58 4.64 12.60
CA GLU A 93 7.99 4.81 12.98
C GLU A 93 8.55 6.18 12.55
N LEU A 94 8.19 6.65 11.35
CA LEU A 94 8.77 7.86 10.74
C LEU A 94 8.04 9.15 11.10
N ALA A 95 6.74 9.05 11.40
CA ALA A 95 5.90 10.17 11.80
C ALA A 95 5.02 9.77 13.00
N PRO A 96 5.61 9.47 14.16
CA PRO A 96 4.84 9.06 15.34
C PRO A 96 3.93 10.19 15.84
N VAL A 97 2.89 9.82 16.58
CA VAL A 97 2.01 10.80 17.26
C VAL A 97 2.86 11.74 18.13
N GLY A 98 2.61 13.04 18.00
CA GLY A 98 3.36 14.11 18.65
C GLY A 98 4.55 14.63 17.84
N ALA A 99 4.94 13.97 16.74
CA ALA A 99 5.99 14.48 15.86
C ALA A 99 5.55 15.78 15.19
N VAL A 100 6.44 16.77 15.14
CA VAL A 100 6.24 17.97 14.32
C VAL A 100 6.61 17.61 12.89
N VAL A 101 5.75 17.95 11.93
CA VAL A 101 5.94 17.65 10.51
C VAL A 101 5.73 18.91 9.68
N THR A 102 6.45 18.98 8.56
CA THR A 102 6.19 19.93 7.49
C THR A 102 5.55 19.20 6.31
N LEU A 103 4.43 19.73 5.85
CA LEU A 103 3.64 19.23 4.74
C LEU A 103 3.91 20.13 3.53
N VAL A 104 4.46 19.56 2.46
CA VAL A 104 4.59 20.24 1.17
C VAL A 104 3.42 19.78 0.30
N ARG A 105 2.50 20.69 0.02
CA ARG A 105 1.26 20.41 -0.71
C ARG A 105 1.56 19.89 -2.11
N SER A 106 0.97 18.75 -2.46
CA SER A 106 1.01 18.20 -3.82
C SER A 106 -0.13 18.76 -4.66
N ASN A 107 0.06 18.81 -5.98
CA ASN A 107 -1.00 19.12 -6.94
C ASN A 107 -1.78 17.87 -7.38
N ALA A 108 -1.45 16.69 -6.84
CA ALA A 108 -2.20 15.47 -7.09
C ALA A 108 -3.64 15.60 -6.57
N HIS A 109 -4.54 14.83 -7.18
CA HIS A 109 -5.91 14.75 -6.72
C HIS A 109 -5.95 14.28 -5.26
N THR A 110 -6.77 14.96 -4.44
CA THR A 110 -7.07 14.51 -3.08
C THR A 110 -8.25 13.56 -3.14
N GLU A 111 -8.08 12.34 -2.63
CA GLU A 111 -9.16 11.35 -2.53
C GLU A 111 -10.26 11.84 -1.56
N PRO A 112 -11.53 11.42 -1.74
CA PRO A 112 -12.67 11.96 -0.98
C PRO A 112 -12.59 11.77 0.55
N ASP A 113 -11.80 10.81 1.01
CA ASP A 113 -11.60 10.50 2.43
C ASP A 113 -10.47 11.31 3.08
N HIS A 114 -9.66 11.99 2.29
CA HIS A 114 -8.53 12.81 2.72
C HIS A 114 -8.84 14.30 2.56
N ASP A 115 -8.28 15.11 3.45
CA ASP A 115 -8.39 16.57 3.38
C ASP A 115 -7.26 17.17 2.51
N LEU A 116 -6.10 16.49 2.45
CA LEU A 116 -4.89 16.97 1.78
C LEU A 116 -4.03 15.83 1.23
N THR A 117 -3.42 16.02 0.06
CA THR A 117 -2.30 15.21 -0.44
C THR A 117 -0.99 16.00 -0.32
N ALA A 118 0.02 15.44 0.35
CA ALA A 118 1.28 16.16 0.60
C ALA A 118 2.52 15.25 0.70
N PHE A 119 3.68 15.82 0.42
CA PHE A 119 4.96 15.24 0.82
C PHE A 119 5.25 15.62 2.27
N VAL A 120 5.59 14.64 3.10
CA VAL A 120 5.72 14.83 4.55
C VAL A 120 7.19 14.80 4.94
N HIS A 121 7.62 15.79 5.72
CA HIS A 121 8.96 15.89 6.28
C HIS A 121 8.88 15.94 7.80
N ALA A 122 9.60 15.05 8.50
CA ALA A 122 9.69 15.12 9.96
C ALA A 122 10.60 16.29 10.37
N ALA A 123 10.14 17.14 11.30
CA ALA A 123 10.92 18.26 11.80
C ALA A 123 12.08 17.77 12.69
N GLY A 124 13.27 18.33 12.48
CA GLY A 124 14.52 17.91 13.15
C GLY A 124 15.69 17.65 12.19
N GLN A 125 15.44 17.69 10.88
CA GLN A 125 16.49 17.83 9.88
C GLN A 125 16.56 19.31 9.48
N ASP A 126 17.69 19.97 9.76
CA ASP A 126 17.90 21.42 9.70
C ASP A 126 17.78 22.05 8.28
N ARG A 127 17.28 21.28 7.32
CA ARG A 127 16.88 21.76 5.99
C ARG A 127 15.65 20.96 5.56
N LEU A 128 14.72 21.63 4.90
CA LEU A 128 13.64 21.05 4.07
C LEU A 128 14.20 20.19 2.90
N ALA A 129 15.39 19.60 3.05
CA ALA A 129 16.23 19.10 1.98
C ALA A 129 16.91 17.75 2.26
N GLU A 130 16.70 17.08 3.40
CA GLU A 130 17.49 15.86 3.66
C GLU A 130 16.75 14.55 3.32
N THR A 131 15.53 14.27 3.80
CA THR A 131 14.75 13.12 3.28
C THR A 131 13.27 13.24 3.67
N SER A 132 12.34 13.09 2.73
CA SER A 132 10.92 13.02 3.06
C SER A 132 10.54 11.66 3.66
N VAL A 133 9.50 11.60 4.49
CA VAL A 133 8.89 10.34 4.97
C VAL A 133 8.51 9.46 3.77
N ASN A 134 7.98 10.08 2.71
CA ASN A 134 7.62 9.40 1.47
C ASN A 134 8.84 8.66 0.86
N GLU A 135 9.97 9.35 0.75
CA GLU A 135 11.21 8.78 0.22
C GLU A 135 11.75 7.65 1.10
N VAL A 136 11.73 7.79 2.44
CA VAL A 136 12.20 6.70 3.32
C VAL A 136 11.31 5.47 3.19
N LEU A 137 9.99 5.63 3.11
CA LEU A 137 9.07 4.51 2.91
C LEU A 137 9.34 3.77 1.59
N VAL A 138 9.61 4.51 0.52
CA VAL A 138 9.94 3.92 -0.79
C VAL A 138 11.31 3.26 -0.77
N ARG A 139 12.36 3.94 -0.27
CA ARG A 139 13.73 3.42 -0.20
C ARG A 139 13.83 2.15 0.65
N THR A 140 12.99 2.00 1.67
CA THR A 140 12.93 0.79 2.51
C THR A 140 12.01 -0.30 1.94
N GLY A 141 11.42 -0.08 0.77
CA GLY A 141 10.54 -1.01 0.07
C GLY A 141 9.18 -1.21 0.75
N ARG A 142 8.79 -0.31 1.65
CA ARG A 142 7.51 -0.33 2.40
C ARG A 142 6.40 0.41 1.66
N ALA A 143 6.77 1.34 0.79
CA ALA A 143 5.91 1.99 -0.20
C ALA A 143 6.51 1.81 -1.60
N ARG A 144 5.71 2.09 -2.62
CA ARG A 144 6.16 2.22 -4.01
C ARG A 144 5.72 3.57 -4.57
N LEU A 145 6.34 3.97 -5.65
CA LEU A 145 5.96 5.13 -6.45
C LEU A 145 4.55 4.95 -7.03
N ASN A 146 3.80 6.05 -7.15
CA ASN A 146 2.48 6.10 -7.78
C ASN A 146 2.44 7.17 -8.88
N PRO A 147 2.23 6.82 -10.17
CA PRO A 147 2.21 5.45 -10.70
C PRO A 147 3.59 4.78 -10.58
N PRO A 148 3.65 3.43 -10.53
CA PRO A 148 4.89 2.71 -10.31
C PRO A 148 5.80 2.64 -11.54
N VAL A 149 7.07 2.30 -11.31
CA VAL A 149 8.03 2.00 -12.39
C VAL A 149 7.82 0.56 -12.88
N ASP A 150 7.85 0.36 -14.21
CA ASP A 150 7.87 -0.99 -14.79
C ASP A 150 9.30 -1.54 -14.74
N HIS A 151 9.48 -2.63 -13.99
CA HIS A 151 10.77 -3.29 -13.80
C HIS A 151 10.94 -4.55 -14.65
N SER A 152 10.08 -4.78 -15.65
CA SER A 152 10.23 -5.92 -16.56
C SER A 152 11.48 -5.81 -17.42
N ALA A 153 12.07 -6.95 -17.80
CA ALA A 153 13.27 -7.00 -18.64
C ALA A 153 13.14 -6.27 -20.00
N THR A 154 11.91 -6.06 -20.47
CA THR A 154 11.61 -5.35 -21.73
C THR A 154 11.28 -3.87 -21.55
N ALA A 155 11.15 -3.40 -20.29
CA ALA A 155 10.84 -2.01 -20.01
C ALA A 155 12.05 -1.10 -20.31
N ALA A 156 11.77 0.18 -20.57
CA ALA A 156 12.82 1.20 -20.58
C ALA A 156 13.46 1.31 -19.20
N SER A 157 14.63 1.94 -19.09
CA SER A 157 15.23 2.15 -17.77
C SER A 157 14.29 2.96 -16.85
N ALA A 158 14.34 2.72 -15.54
CA ALA A 158 13.55 3.48 -14.57
C ALA A 158 13.73 4.99 -14.75
N ARG A 159 14.98 5.42 -15.02
CA ARG A 159 15.33 6.82 -15.30
C ARG A 159 14.60 7.37 -16.53
N ASP A 160 14.50 6.60 -17.62
CA ASP A 160 13.85 7.05 -18.85
C ASP A 160 12.32 7.10 -18.72
N GLN A 161 11.72 6.11 -18.04
CA GLN A 161 10.29 6.11 -17.73
C GLN A 161 9.92 7.36 -16.91
N VAL A 162 10.70 7.67 -15.88
CA VAL A 162 10.47 8.80 -14.99
C VAL A 162 10.67 10.14 -15.71
N ALA A 163 11.69 10.26 -16.56
CA ALA A 163 11.90 11.50 -17.32
C ALA A 163 10.70 11.86 -18.21
N ALA A 164 10.02 10.86 -18.79
CA ALA A 164 8.83 11.07 -19.60
C ALA A 164 7.61 11.51 -18.75
N ASP A 165 7.43 10.92 -17.58
CA ASP A 165 6.33 11.24 -16.65
C ASP A 165 6.53 12.61 -15.99
N THR A 166 7.74 12.88 -15.47
CA THR A 166 8.08 14.08 -14.71
C THR A 166 7.87 15.35 -15.53
N ALA A 167 8.14 15.33 -16.84
CA ALA A 167 8.00 16.50 -17.72
C ALA A 167 6.57 17.09 -17.78
N ARG A 168 5.56 16.37 -17.28
CA ARG A 168 4.16 16.80 -17.27
C ARG A 168 3.67 17.24 -15.88
N LEU A 169 4.50 17.09 -14.86
CA LEU A 169 4.13 17.40 -13.48
C LEU A 169 4.45 18.87 -13.16
N PRO A 170 3.53 19.59 -12.49
CA PRO A 170 3.85 20.90 -11.92
C PRO A 170 4.73 20.75 -10.68
N GLU A 171 5.39 21.84 -10.27
CA GLU A 171 6.01 21.90 -8.94
C GLU A 171 4.95 21.89 -7.84
N PRO A 172 5.19 21.20 -6.70
CA PRO A 172 6.44 20.55 -6.30
C PRO A 172 6.56 19.08 -6.72
N ASP A 173 5.52 18.48 -7.30
CA ASP A 173 5.50 17.05 -7.65
C ASP A 173 6.62 16.64 -8.61
N HIS A 174 6.99 17.54 -9.51
CA HIS A 174 8.13 17.41 -10.41
C HIS A 174 9.43 17.09 -9.66
N ASP A 175 9.77 17.88 -8.63
CA ASP A 175 11.00 17.72 -7.85
C ASP A 175 11.07 16.37 -7.10
N TYR A 176 9.96 15.93 -6.49
CA TYR A 176 9.94 14.69 -5.72
C TYR A 176 9.91 13.43 -6.59
N ARG A 177 9.32 13.50 -7.80
CA ARG A 177 9.13 12.32 -8.66
C ARG A 177 10.44 11.61 -8.97
N SER A 178 11.50 12.37 -9.26
CA SER A 178 12.81 11.80 -9.62
C SER A 178 13.49 11.11 -8.44
N VAL A 179 13.38 11.72 -7.25
CA VAL A 179 13.92 11.20 -5.99
C VAL A 179 13.20 9.91 -5.57
N LEU A 180 11.87 9.91 -5.60
CA LEU A 180 11.07 8.75 -5.23
C LEU A 180 11.31 7.56 -6.18
N ALA A 181 11.48 7.82 -7.48
CA ALA A 181 11.77 6.75 -8.42
C ALA A 181 13.17 6.14 -8.24
N ALA A 182 14.18 6.97 -7.94
CA ALA A 182 15.50 6.48 -7.58
C ALA A 182 15.45 5.63 -6.31
N ALA A 183 14.68 6.07 -5.30
CA ALA A 183 14.46 5.29 -4.08
C ALA A 183 13.76 3.94 -4.34
N GLU A 184 12.80 3.89 -5.28
CA GLU A 184 12.13 2.63 -5.65
C GLU A 184 13.11 1.68 -6.34
N ASP A 185 13.90 2.17 -7.30
CA ASP A 185 14.89 1.34 -8.00
C ASP A 185 15.94 0.79 -7.01
N GLU A 186 16.42 1.62 -6.07
CA GLU A 186 17.30 1.16 -4.99
C GLU A 186 16.66 0.02 -4.16
N ALA A 187 15.40 0.20 -3.74
CA ALA A 187 14.67 -0.80 -2.97
C ALA A 187 14.42 -2.08 -3.77
N TRP A 188 14.16 -1.96 -5.08
CA TRP A 188 13.96 -3.07 -6.00
C TRP A 188 15.22 -3.90 -6.16
N GLN A 189 16.35 -3.26 -6.50
CA GLN A 189 17.64 -3.94 -6.67
C GLN A 189 18.10 -4.60 -5.37
N ALA A 190 17.91 -3.93 -4.23
CA ALA A 190 18.26 -4.45 -2.92
C ALA A 190 17.22 -5.44 -2.34
N ARG A 191 16.09 -5.65 -3.03
CA ARG A 191 14.97 -6.51 -2.61
C ARG A 191 14.47 -6.20 -1.20
N LEU A 192 14.34 -4.92 -0.88
CA LEU A 192 13.95 -4.46 0.44
C LEU A 192 12.44 -4.57 0.65
N GLY A 193 12.05 -4.85 1.90
CA GLY A 193 10.66 -4.86 2.33
C GLY A 193 9.73 -5.72 1.46
N PRO A 194 8.44 -5.37 1.42
CA PRO A 194 7.48 -5.96 0.49
C PRO A 194 7.86 -5.89 -1.00
N ILE A 195 8.61 -4.87 -1.44
CA ILE A 195 9.06 -4.75 -2.84
C ILE A 195 9.89 -5.97 -3.28
N GLY A 196 10.70 -6.56 -2.40
CA GLY A 196 11.50 -7.75 -2.73
C GLY A 196 10.67 -8.94 -3.23
N ALA A 197 9.41 -9.05 -2.79
CA ALA A 197 8.48 -10.07 -3.30
C ALA A 197 8.05 -9.79 -4.74
N CYS A 198 7.87 -8.51 -5.13
CA CYS A 198 7.62 -8.15 -6.53
C CYS A 198 8.85 -8.42 -7.39
N ALA A 199 10.04 -8.02 -6.95
CA ALA A 199 11.27 -8.28 -7.68
C ALA A 199 11.46 -9.77 -8.01
N THR A 200 11.25 -10.62 -7.02
CA THR A 200 11.35 -12.08 -7.19
C THR A 200 10.29 -12.64 -8.16
N ARG A 201 9.07 -12.10 -8.11
CA ARG A 201 8.00 -12.50 -9.04
C ARG A 201 8.33 -12.06 -10.47
N GLN A 202 8.83 -10.84 -10.63
CA GLN A 202 9.22 -10.30 -11.92
C GLN A 202 10.36 -11.10 -12.55
N ASP A 203 11.40 -11.46 -11.78
CA ASP A 203 12.48 -12.34 -12.25
C ASP A 203 11.97 -13.67 -12.80
N THR A 204 10.93 -14.21 -12.16
CA THR A 204 10.31 -15.47 -12.59
C THR A 204 9.55 -15.28 -13.89
N LEU A 205 8.75 -14.22 -13.97
CA LEU A 205 8.01 -13.87 -15.19
C LEU A 205 8.93 -13.60 -16.37
N ASP A 206 10.05 -12.92 -16.16
CA ASP A 206 11.00 -12.61 -17.22
C ASP A 206 11.77 -13.85 -17.67
N ARG A 207 12.17 -14.73 -16.73
CA ARG A 207 12.79 -16.02 -17.07
C ARG A 207 11.85 -16.94 -17.85
N ASP A 208 10.56 -16.96 -17.50
CA ASP A 208 9.57 -17.79 -18.18
C ASP A 208 9.21 -17.26 -19.58
N ARG A 209 9.46 -15.96 -19.83
CA ARG A 209 9.28 -15.33 -21.14
C ARG A 209 10.45 -15.53 -22.08
N ASP A 210 11.65 -15.81 -21.56
CA ASP A 210 12.77 -16.21 -22.41
C ASP A 210 12.39 -17.53 -23.10
N PRO A 211 12.21 -17.54 -24.44
CA PRO A 211 11.96 -18.79 -25.12
C PRO A 211 13.16 -19.68 -24.87
N ALA A 212 12.92 -20.87 -24.30
CA ALA A 212 13.92 -21.93 -24.24
C ALA A 212 14.61 -21.96 -25.60
N PRO A 213 15.96 -21.96 -25.67
CA PRO A 213 16.66 -21.93 -26.94
C PRO A 213 16.05 -23.04 -27.78
N THR A 214 15.35 -22.65 -28.85
CA THR A 214 14.73 -23.60 -29.74
C THR A 214 15.90 -24.43 -30.20
N ALA A 215 15.99 -25.68 -29.74
CA ALA A 215 16.98 -26.60 -30.23
C ALA A 215 16.83 -26.52 -31.74
N GLN A 216 17.81 -25.91 -32.42
CA GLN A 216 17.85 -25.93 -33.87
C GLN A 216 17.65 -27.40 -34.21
N PRO A 217 16.65 -27.76 -35.02
CA PRO A 217 16.50 -29.13 -35.43
C PRO A 217 17.85 -29.54 -36.02
N THR A 218 18.59 -30.38 -35.30
CA THR A 218 19.80 -30.99 -35.80
C THR A 218 19.39 -31.59 -37.13
N ALA A 219 19.97 -31.10 -38.22
CA ALA A 219 19.67 -31.60 -39.55
C ALA A 219 19.69 -33.14 -39.48
N PRO A 220 18.64 -33.84 -39.95
CA PRO A 220 18.62 -35.29 -39.89
C PRO A 220 19.88 -35.81 -40.57
N ALA A 221 20.62 -36.68 -39.87
CA ALA A 221 21.68 -37.45 -40.50
C ALA A 221 21.06 -38.15 -41.72
N THR A 222 21.72 -38.02 -42.87
CA THR A 222 21.31 -38.65 -44.13
C THR A 222 21.23 -40.17 -43.93
N GLU A 223 20.04 -40.68 -43.60
CA GLU A 223 19.76 -42.11 -43.59
C GLU A 223 19.48 -42.59 -45.02
N THR A 224 20.33 -43.53 -45.45
CA THR A 224 20.20 -44.36 -46.64
C THR A 224 18.82 -45.05 -46.70
N PRO A 225 18.13 -45.09 -47.86
CA PRO A 225 16.76 -45.55 -47.93
C PRO A 225 16.65 -47.09 -47.87
N ALA A 226 15.72 -47.59 -47.05
CA ALA A 226 15.18 -48.95 -47.17
C ALA A 226 13.64 -48.95 -47.05
N LEU A 227 13.05 -49.80 -47.89
CA LEU A 227 11.67 -49.97 -48.38
C LEU A 227 10.53 -50.25 -47.34
N PRO A 228 9.23 -50.26 -47.75
CA PRO A 228 8.09 -49.75 -46.98
C PRO A 228 7.24 -50.79 -46.24
N ARG A 229 6.25 -50.25 -45.47
CA ARG A 229 5.04 -50.82 -44.82
C ARG A 229 5.16 -50.87 -43.29
N ILE A 230 4.18 -50.47 -42.48
CA ILE A 230 2.73 -50.77 -42.51
C ILE A 230 1.95 -49.56 -41.93
N GLU A 231 0.86 -49.15 -42.60
CA GLU A 231 -0.14 -48.23 -42.03
C GLU A 231 -0.98 -48.95 -40.96
N ILE A 232 -1.04 -48.39 -39.76
CA ILE A 232 -2.07 -48.69 -38.78
C ILE A 232 -2.82 -47.39 -38.50
N THR A 233 -4.01 -47.27 -39.09
CA THR A 233 -4.98 -46.24 -38.71
C THR A 233 -5.68 -46.70 -37.43
N VAL A 234 -5.39 -46.08 -36.30
CA VAL A 234 -6.22 -46.23 -35.09
C VAL A 234 -7.07 -44.97 -34.95
N GLN A 235 -8.37 -45.13 -35.21
CA GLN A 235 -9.41 -44.13 -35.00
C GLN A 235 -9.47 -43.73 -33.51
N ARG A 236 -9.47 -42.42 -33.24
CA ARG A 236 -9.88 -41.87 -31.96
C ARG A 236 -11.41 -41.84 -31.90
N PRO A 237 -12.06 -42.41 -30.86
CA PRO A 237 -13.35 -41.90 -30.44
C PRO A 237 -13.12 -40.61 -29.63
N ASP A 238 -13.61 -39.51 -30.17
CA ASP A 238 -13.81 -38.26 -29.42
C ASP A 238 -14.81 -38.53 -28.29
N VAL A 239 -14.35 -38.39 -27.05
CA VAL A 239 -15.23 -38.24 -25.89
C VAL A 239 -15.11 -36.80 -25.43
N GLU A 240 -16.04 -35.97 -25.89
CA GLU A 240 -16.24 -34.62 -25.39
C GLU A 240 -16.92 -34.72 -24.01
N ILE A 241 -16.15 -34.57 -22.94
CA ILE A 241 -16.70 -34.41 -21.59
C ILE A 241 -16.97 -32.91 -21.38
N THR A 242 -18.20 -32.49 -21.63
CA THR A 242 -18.68 -31.16 -21.27
C THR A 242 -18.90 -31.09 -19.75
N LEU A 243 -17.86 -30.72 -19.01
CA LEU A 243 -18.00 -30.29 -17.62
C LEU A 243 -18.51 -28.84 -17.60
N PRO A 244 -19.59 -28.51 -16.87
CA PRO A 244 -19.95 -27.12 -16.63
C PRO A 244 -18.78 -26.46 -15.89
N ARG A 245 -18.08 -25.55 -16.57
CA ARG A 245 -17.06 -24.72 -15.94
C ARG A 245 -17.75 -23.86 -14.88
N SER A 246 -17.54 -24.18 -13.61
CA SER A 246 -17.68 -23.19 -12.54
C SER A 246 -16.91 -21.93 -12.96
N PRO A 247 -17.46 -20.72 -12.72
CA PRO A 247 -16.81 -19.49 -13.12
C PRO A 247 -15.41 -19.45 -12.50
N ARG A 248 -14.39 -19.56 -13.35
CA ARG A 248 -13.01 -19.33 -12.95
C ARG A 248 -12.94 -17.87 -12.48
N PRO A 249 -12.34 -17.57 -11.32
CA PRO A 249 -11.96 -16.20 -11.01
C PRO A 249 -11.06 -15.73 -12.15
N ARG A 250 -11.40 -14.57 -12.72
CA ARG A 250 -10.67 -14.00 -13.86
C ARG A 250 -9.20 -13.80 -13.45
N PRO A 251 -8.21 -14.33 -14.19
CA PRO A 251 -6.87 -13.80 -14.07
C PRO A 251 -6.96 -12.35 -14.54
N CYS A 252 -6.65 -11.39 -13.67
CA CYS A 252 -6.80 -9.97 -14.01
C CYS A 252 -6.03 -9.68 -15.32
N GLU A 253 -6.67 -9.09 -16.30
CA GLU A 253 -5.96 -8.68 -17.51
C GLU A 253 -5.05 -7.50 -17.18
N LEU A 254 -3.84 -7.54 -17.73
CA LEU A 254 -2.82 -6.52 -17.63
C LEU A 254 -3.24 -5.25 -18.39
N VAL A 255 -4.03 -4.38 -17.77
CA VAL A 255 -4.00 -2.92 -18.03
C VAL A 255 -4.41 -2.12 -16.78
N ASP A 256 -5.04 -2.76 -15.79
CA ASP A 256 -5.25 -2.20 -14.45
C ASP A 256 -4.38 -2.96 -13.43
N ARG A 257 -3.06 -2.78 -13.46
CA ARG A 257 -2.15 -3.56 -12.58
C ARG A 257 -0.85 -2.83 -12.27
N CYS A 258 -0.86 -2.00 -11.24
CA CYS A 258 -0.04 -2.13 -10.01
C CYS A 258 -0.07 -0.86 -9.17
#